data_AF-A0A938LUL0-F1
#
_entry.id   AF-A0A938LUL0-F1
#
_cell.length_a   1.000
_cell.length_b   1.000
_cell.length_c   1.000
_cell.angle_alpha   90.00
_cell.angle_beta   90.00
_cell.angle_gamma   90.00
#
_symmetry.space_group_name_H-M   'P 1'
#
loop_
_entity.id
_entity.type
_entity.pdbx_description
1 polymer ?
#
loop_
_entity_poly.entity_id
_entity_poly.type
_entity_poly.pdbx_seq_one_letter_code
_entity_poly.pdbx_strand_id
1 'polypeptide(L)'
;MPRKIVTQIGSLPFDDVDQAVQYSLRHDIPFLPELPKRGDAMLEYAKEPGKLSCLRRFQECVAGLDVVKVQCIGPATLILSGYSEDEAISRAYQHIAA
;
A
#
# COMPACT_ATOMS: atom_id res chain seq x y z
N MET A 1 26.66 13.86 -5.92
CA MET A 1 25.85 12.79 -6.56
C MET A 1 24.41 12.93 -6.08
N PRO A 2 23.41 12.91 -6.97
CA PRO A 2 22.01 12.93 -6.53
C PRO A 2 21.70 11.67 -5.69
N ARG A 3 20.97 11.86 -4.58
CA ARG A 3 20.60 10.79 -3.65
C ARG A 3 19.71 9.77 -4.38
N LYS A 4 20.13 8.49 -4.45
CA LYS A 4 19.27 7.41 -4.95
C LYS A 4 18.12 7.21 -3.96
N ILE A 5 16.89 7.52 -4.38
CA ILE A 5 15.68 7.24 -3.61
C ILE A 5 15.23 5.84 -4.01
N VAL A 6 15.33 4.89 -3.09
CA VAL A 6 14.76 3.56 -3.26
C VAL A 6 13.35 3.62 -2.68
N THR A 7 12.34 3.65 -3.55
CA THR A 7 10.95 3.47 -3.16
C THR A 7 10.66 1.97 -3.21
N GLN A 8 9.98 1.42 -2.20
CA GLN A 8 9.58 0.01 -2.23
C GLN A 8 8.63 -0.23 -3.41
N ILE A 9 8.38 -1.49 -3.78
CA ILE A 9 7.50 -1.83 -4.91
C ILE A 9 6.10 -1.28 -4.60
N GLY A 10 5.58 -0.33 -5.39
CA GLY A 10 4.27 0.30 -5.14
C GLY A 10 4.33 1.63 -4.36
N SER A 11 5.46 1.95 -3.75
CA SER A 11 5.68 3.26 -3.12
C SER A 11 6.00 4.33 -4.17
N LEU A 12 5.39 5.52 -4.03
CA LEU A 12 5.63 6.65 -4.93
C LEU A 12 6.28 7.84 -4.18
N PRO A 13 7.15 8.62 -4.85
CA PRO A 13 7.87 9.73 -4.22
C PRO A 13 7.01 11.01 -4.10
N PHE A 14 5.69 10.87 -4.03
CA PHE A 14 4.74 12.00 -3.94
C PHE A 14 4.44 12.36 -2.49
N ASP A 15 4.07 13.62 -2.28
CA ASP A 15 3.51 14.14 -1.03
C ASP A 15 1.99 14.35 -1.15
N ASP A 16 1.53 14.55 -2.39
CA ASP A 16 0.15 14.78 -2.74
C ASP A 16 -0.56 13.46 -3.12
N VAL A 17 -1.73 13.24 -2.51
CA VAL A 17 -2.52 12.01 -2.71
C VAL A 17 -3.10 11.96 -4.11
N ASP A 18 -3.63 13.08 -4.62
CA ASP A 18 -4.24 13.11 -5.94
C ASP A 18 -3.21 12.83 -7.03
N GLN A 19 -2.02 13.43 -6.97
CA GLN A 19 -0.93 13.14 -7.91
C GLN A 19 -0.54 11.66 -7.91
N ALA A 20 -0.46 11.04 -6.74
CA ALA A 20 -0.14 9.63 -6.61
C ALA A 20 -1.22 8.71 -7.21
N VAL A 21 -2.49 9.00 -6.93
CA VAL A 21 -3.62 8.25 -7.48
C VAL A 21 -3.69 8.45 -9.00
N GLN A 22 -3.56 9.67 -9.50
CA GLN A 22 -3.54 9.95 -10.94
C GLN A 22 -2.35 9.28 -11.63
N TYR A 23 -1.19 9.19 -10.98
CA TYR A 23 -0.07 8.42 -11.49
C TYR A 23 -0.45 6.96 -11.72
N SER A 24 -1.06 6.34 -10.70
CA SER A 24 -1.47 4.92 -10.72
C SER A 24 -2.51 4.61 -11.80
N LEU A 25 -3.52 5.49 -11.97
CA LEU A 25 -4.60 5.31 -12.95
C LEU A 25 -4.12 5.30 -14.42
N ARG A 26 -2.87 5.68 -14.70
CA ARG A 26 -2.27 5.63 -16.04
C ARG A 26 -1.74 4.24 -16.43
N HIS A 27 -1.69 3.31 -15.49
CA HIS A 27 -1.29 1.93 -15.75
C HIS A 27 -2.49 1.08 -16.17
N ASP A 28 -2.26 0.08 -17.02
CA ASP A 28 -3.30 -0.86 -17.50
C ASP A 28 -4.10 -1.51 -16.34
N ILE A 29 -3.42 -1.76 -15.22
CA ILE A 29 -4.06 -2.19 -13.97
C ILE A 29 -3.61 -1.21 -12.89
N PRO A 30 -4.51 -0.32 -12.43
CA PRO A 30 -4.20 0.62 -11.36
C PRO A 30 -3.78 -0.10 -10.09
N PHE A 31 -2.85 0.49 -9.36
CA PHE A 31 -2.36 -0.03 -8.08
C PHE A 31 -2.60 0.96 -6.94
N LEU A 32 -2.89 0.47 -5.73
CA LEU A 32 -2.96 1.34 -4.55
C LEU A 32 -1.57 1.93 -4.25
N PRO A 33 -1.36 3.25 -4.35
CA PRO A 33 -0.07 3.85 -4.05
C PRO A 33 0.18 3.93 -2.56
N GLU A 34 1.43 3.72 -2.16
CA GLU A 34 1.92 4.04 -0.82
C GLU A 34 2.76 5.32 -0.87
N LEU A 35 2.59 6.21 0.11
CA LEU A 35 3.36 7.45 0.25
C LEU A 35 4.29 7.41 1.48
N PRO A 36 5.52 6.87 1.37
CA PRO A 36 6.46 6.80 2.49
C PRO A 36 6.76 8.16 3.15
N LYS A 37 6.70 9.26 2.38
CA LYS A 37 6.87 10.62 2.91
C LYS A 37 5.76 11.04 3.87
N ARG A 38 4.59 10.42 3.79
CA ARG A 38 3.44 10.61 4.68
C ARG A 38 3.34 9.54 5.78
N GLY A 39 4.32 8.63 5.85
CA GLY A 39 4.33 7.54 6.84
C GLY A 39 3.64 6.26 6.39
N ASP A 40 3.22 6.16 5.12
CA ASP A 40 2.65 4.91 4.57
C ASP A 40 3.77 3.88 4.30
N ALA A 41 4.46 3.42 5.34
CA ALA A 41 5.43 2.34 5.20
C ALA A 41 4.73 0.98 5.27
N MET A 42 5.34 -0.04 4.65
CA MET A 42 4.79 -1.40 4.56
C MET A 42 4.36 -2.02 5.91
N LEU A 43 5.01 -1.64 7.01
CA LEU A 43 4.65 -2.12 8.35
C LEU A 43 3.52 -1.31 9.03
N GLU A 44 3.25 -0.09 8.58
CA GLU A 44 2.29 0.80 9.24
C GLU A 44 0.84 0.39 8.97
N TYR A 45 0.52 -0.12 7.78
CA TYR A 45 -0.83 -0.67 7.55
C TYR A 45 -1.07 -1.99 8.30
N ALA A 46 -0.02 -2.75 8.64
CA ALA A 46 -0.16 -3.92 9.50
C ALA A 46 -0.57 -3.52 10.92
N LYS A 47 -0.14 -2.35 11.39
CA LYS A 47 -0.53 -1.79 12.70
C LYS A 47 -1.93 -1.16 12.65
N GLU A 48 -2.21 -0.39 11.60
CA GLU A 48 -3.46 0.36 11.43
C GLU A 48 -4.09 0.09 10.05
N PRO A 49 -4.77 -1.06 9.85
CA PRO A 49 -5.43 -1.39 8.60
C PRO A 49 -6.43 -0.31 8.16
N GLY A 50 -6.51 -0.06 6.85
CA GLY A 50 -7.46 0.91 6.29
C GLY A 50 -7.05 2.38 6.39
N LYS A 51 -5.85 2.70 6.90
CA LYS A 51 -5.41 4.09 7.10
C LYS A 51 -4.36 4.61 6.11
N LEU A 52 -4.08 3.88 5.03
CA LEU A 52 -3.15 4.34 4.00
C LEU A 52 -3.63 5.67 3.39
N SER A 53 -2.70 6.62 3.18
CA SER A 53 -3.04 7.97 2.73
C SER A 53 -3.84 8.00 1.44
N CYS A 54 -3.58 7.07 0.52
CA CYS A 54 -4.25 7.02 -0.78
C CYS A 54 -5.52 6.16 -0.81
N LEU A 55 -5.83 5.38 0.25
CA LEU A 55 -6.84 4.31 0.16
C LEU A 55 -8.21 4.81 -0.27
N ARG A 56 -8.77 5.77 0.46
CA ARG A 56 -10.11 6.29 0.19
C ARG A 56 -10.21 6.90 -1.21
N ARG A 57 -9.26 7.76 -1.57
CA ARG A 57 -9.26 8.44 -2.87
C ARG A 57 -9.10 7.45 -4.01
N PHE A 58 -8.26 6.44 -3.83
CA PHE A 58 -8.06 5.36 -4.79
C PHE A 58 -9.36 4.55 -4.98
N GLN A 59 -10.02 4.13 -3.89
CA GLN A 59 -11.31 3.42 -3.92
C GLN A 59 -12.37 4.20 -4.69
N GLU A 60 -12.50 5.51 -4.43
CA GLU A 60 -13.43 6.40 -5.16
C GLU A 60 -13.12 6.44 -6.67
N CYS A 61 -11.84 6.45 -7.05
CA CYS A 61 -11.40 6.50 -8.45
C CYS A 61 -11.55 5.17 -9.20
N VAL A 62 -11.47 4.04 -8.51
CA VAL A 62 -11.47 2.69 -9.13
C VAL A 62 -12.79 1.94 -8.94
N ALA A 63 -13.82 2.58 -8.37
CA ALA A 63 -15.11 1.94 -8.05
C ALA A 63 -15.81 1.27 -9.26
N GLY A 64 -15.45 1.64 -10.49
CA GLY A 64 -15.97 1.03 -11.73
C GLY A 64 -15.03 0.00 -12.38
N LEU A 65 -13.94 -0.39 -11.72
CA LEU A 65 -12.96 -1.33 -12.28
C LEU A 65 -13.08 -2.70 -11.59
N ASP A 66 -13.01 -3.76 -12.39
CA ASP A 66 -13.07 -5.14 -11.88
C ASP A 66 -11.74 -5.60 -11.26
N VAL A 67 -10.62 -5.00 -11.68
CA VAL A 67 -9.28 -5.45 -11.29
C VAL A 67 -8.40 -4.26 -10.91
N VAL A 68 -7.82 -4.35 -9.72
CA VAL A 68 -6.79 -3.45 -9.20
C VAL A 68 -5.66 -4.25 -8.55
N LYS A 69 -4.50 -3.62 -8.37
CA LYS A 69 -3.34 -4.19 -7.69
C LYS A 69 -3.16 -3.56 -6.31
N VAL A 70 -2.84 -4.36 -5.33
CA VAL A 70 -2.50 -3.87 -3.99
C VAL A 70 -1.25 -4.61 -3.53
N GLN A 71 -0.30 -3.89 -2.93
CA GLN A 71 0.82 -4.52 -2.25
C GLN A 71 0.33 -5.07 -0.92
N CYS A 72 0.70 -6.31 -0.60
CA CYS A 72 0.43 -6.95 0.69
C CYS A 72 1.74 -7.43 1.32
N ILE A 73 1.85 -7.27 2.63
CA ILE A 73 2.97 -7.77 3.42
C ILE A 73 2.80 -9.27 3.61
N GLY A 74 3.82 -10.03 3.24
CA GLY A 74 3.81 -11.48 3.43
C GLY A 74 3.86 -11.85 4.93
N PRO A 75 3.26 -12.99 5.33
CA PRO A 75 3.32 -13.48 6.70
C PRO A 75 4.76 -13.59 7.26
N ALA A 76 5.73 -13.97 6.42
CA ALA A 76 7.13 -14.05 6.81
C ALA A 76 7.69 -12.72 7.35
N THR A 77 7.36 -11.59 6.71
CA THR A 77 7.80 -10.26 7.16
C THR A 77 7.12 -9.86 8.47
N LEU A 78 5.86 -10.24 8.66
CA LEU A 78 5.12 -9.99 9.91
C LEU A 78 5.71 -10.82 11.07
N ILE A 79 6.00 -12.11 10.85
CA ILE A 79 6.65 -12.96 11.85
C ILE A 79 8.00 -12.37 12.28
N LEU A 80 8.82 -11.93 11.31
CA LEU A 80 10.09 -11.25 11.59
C LEU A 80 9.93 -9.92 12.35
N SER A 81 8.75 -9.32 12.29
CA SER A 81 8.40 -8.08 13.00
C SER A 81 7.79 -8.32 14.39
N GLY A 82 7.71 -9.58 14.85
CA GLY A 82 7.28 -9.95 16.20
C GLY A 82 5.83 -10.41 16.32
N TYR A 83 5.11 -10.56 15.21
CA TYR A 83 3.76 -11.15 15.21
C TYR A 83 3.83 -12.68 15.34
N SER A 84 2.83 -13.29 15.98
CA SER A 84 2.70 -14.75 15.94
C SER A 84 2.38 -15.22 14.51
N GLU A 85 2.61 -16.50 14.20
CA GLU A 85 2.28 -17.07 12.90
C GLU A 85 0.78 -16.92 12.57
N ASP A 86 -0.10 -17.26 13.51
CA ASP A 86 -1.55 -17.12 13.36
C ASP A 86 -1.97 -15.67 13.10
N GLU A 87 -1.37 -14.71 13.83
CA GLU A 87 -1.67 -13.30 13.67
C GLU A 87 -1.14 -12.76 12.33
N ALA A 88 0.07 -13.17 11.93
CA ALA A 88 0.70 -12.80 10.68
C ALA A 88 -0.14 -13.25 9.48
N ILE A 89 -0.63 -14.49 9.51
CA ILE A 89 -1.51 -15.02 8.47
C ILE A 89 -2.83 -14.23 8.45
N SER A 90 -3.46 -14.04 9.61
CA SER A 90 -4.74 -13.33 9.71
C SER A 90 -4.67 -11.89 9.17
N ARG A 91 -3.62 -11.14 9.52
CA ARG A 91 -3.42 -9.75 9.05
C ARG A 91 -3.18 -9.66 7.55
N ALA A 92 -2.38 -10.58 6.98
CA ALA A 92 -2.16 -10.62 5.53
C ALA A 92 -3.48 -10.86 4.76
N TYR A 93 -4.38 -11.69 5.30
CA TYR A 93 -5.71 -11.89 4.73
C TYR A 93 -6.62 -10.67 4.87
N GLN A 94 -6.67 -10.05 6.06
CA GLN A 94 -7.51 -8.86 6.29
C GLN A 94 -7.14 -7.70 5.38
N HIS A 95 -5.86 -7.53 5.07
CA HIS A 95 -5.39 -6.50 4.15
C HIS A 95 -5.92 -6.65 2.72
N ILE A 96 -6.13 -7.89 2.26
CA ILE A 96 -6.67 -8.16 0.93
C ILE A 96 -8.20 -7.96 0.90
N ALA A 97 -8.87 -8.14 2.05
CA ALA A 97 -10.33 -8.14 2.14
C ALA A 97 -10.95 -6.78 2.54
N ALA A 98 -10.15 -5.81 3.00
CA ALA A 98 -10.57 -4.48 3.43
C ALA A 98 -10.68 -3.49 2.26
#